data_AF-W0RP71-F1
#
_entry.id   AF-W0RP71-F1
#
_cell.length_a   1.000
_cell.length_b   1.000
_cell.length_c   1.000
_cell.angle_alpha   90.00
_cell.angle_beta   90.00
_cell.angle_gamma   90.00
#
_symmetry.space_group_name_H-M   'P 1'
#
loop_
_entity.id
_entity.type
_entity.pdbx_description
1 polymer ?
#
loop_
_entity_poly.entity_id
_entity_poly.type
_entity_poly.pdbx_seq_one_letter_code
_entity_poly.pdbx_strand_id
1 'polypeptide(L)'
;MPDATFTSLLGPIATLPDVWREEVEMRRARAPHDPVAEAVESCERELRKRIAAASRATERLTPEEFAVLPRNNTTPQTVRRWCRAGELPGAIHTARGWEIPRDAVRKARAAEQPAHAPRRRRKTKA
;
A
#
# COMPACT_ATOMS: atom_id res chain seq x y z
N MET A 1 -0.25 13.17 -2.72
CA MET A 1 0.58 13.47 -3.90
C MET A 1 2.02 13.20 -3.53
N PRO A 2 2.68 12.16 -4.04
CA PRO A 2 4.14 12.10 -3.97
C PRO A 2 4.70 13.31 -4.70
N ASP A 3 5.77 13.88 -4.16
CA ASP A 3 6.44 15.05 -4.70
C ASP A 3 6.94 14.75 -6.13
N ALA A 4 6.78 15.69 -7.07
CA ALA A 4 7.24 15.49 -8.45
C ALA A 4 8.75 15.21 -8.51
N THR A 5 9.49 15.73 -7.54
CA THR A 5 10.92 15.49 -7.35
C THR A 5 11.20 14.04 -6.93
N PHE A 6 10.34 13.43 -6.10
CA PHE A 6 10.47 12.03 -5.66
C PHE A 6 10.31 11.06 -6.84
N THR A 7 9.32 11.31 -7.70
CA THR A 7 9.08 10.49 -8.90
C THR A 7 10.20 10.63 -9.92
N SER A 8 10.74 11.84 -10.11
CA SER A 8 11.86 12.07 -11.04
C SER A 8 13.18 11.45 -10.58
N LEU A 9 13.44 11.38 -9.27
CA LEU A 9 14.64 10.76 -8.72
C LEU A 9 14.56 9.23 -8.67
N LEU A 10 13.36 8.67 -8.56
CA LEU A 10 13.17 7.22 -8.55
C LEU A 10 13.37 6.57 -9.92
N GLY A 11 13.19 7.28 -11.04
CA GLY A 11 13.36 6.72 -12.39
C GLY A 11 14.72 6.04 -12.60
N PRO A 12 15.84 6.75 -12.40
CA PRO A 12 17.18 6.16 -12.51
C PRO A 12 17.47 5.07 -11.46
N ILE A 13 16.89 5.16 -10.26
CA ILE A 13 17.09 4.16 -9.20
C ILE A 13 16.27 2.89 -9.50
N ALA A 14 15.12 3.03 -10.15
CA ALA A 14 14.24 1.92 -10.51
C ALA A 14 14.84 1.00 -11.57
N THR A 15 15.70 1.52 -12.45
CA THR A 15 16.39 0.74 -13.49
C THR A 15 17.73 0.15 -13.02
N LEU A 16 18.27 0.63 -11.90
CA LEU A 16 19.56 0.19 -11.36
C LEU A 16 19.65 -1.33 -11.08
N PRO A 17 18.58 -2.01 -10.58
CA PRO A 17 18.59 -3.46 -10.44
C PRO A 17 18.79 -4.23 -11.76
N ASP A 18 18.33 -3.69 -12.88
CA ASP A 18 18.48 -4.35 -14.18
C ASP A 18 19.92 -4.15 -14.71
N VAL A 19 20.48 -2.96 -14.55
CA VAL A 19 21.91 -2.69 -14.84
C VAL A 19 22.82 -3.60 -14.01
N TRP A 20 22.52 -3.80 -12.73
CA TRP A 20 23.29 -4.68 -11.87
C TRP A 20 23.18 -6.16 -12.26
N ARG A 21 22.03 -6.58 -12.80
CA ARG A 21 21.87 -7.94 -13.35
C ARG A 21 22.77 -8.16 -14.57
N GLU A 22 22.80 -7.21 -15.50
CA GLU A 22 23.68 -7.28 -16.67
C GLU A 22 25.15 -7.40 -16.26
N GLU A 23 25.59 -6.63 -15.25
CA GLU A 23 26.95 -6.71 -14.70
C GLU A 23 27.26 -8.09 -14.09
N VAL A 24 26.30 -8.70 -13.37
CA VAL A 24 26.45 -10.07 -12.83
C VAL A 24 26.63 -11.09 -13.95
N GLU A 25 25.85 -10.97 -15.02
CA GLU A 25 25.95 -11.85 -16.19
C GLU A 25 27.31 -11.71 -16.88
N MET A 26 27.78 -10.48 -17.12
CA MET A 26 29.09 -10.22 -17.71
C MET A 26 30.24 -10.77 -16.87
N ARG A 27 30.15 -10.67 -15.55
CA ARG A 27 31.15 -11.21 -14.62
C ARG A 27 31.17 -12.73 -14.61
N ARG A 28 30.00 -13.37 -14.54
CA ARG A 28 29.87 -14.83 -14.55
C ARG A 28 30.34 -15.45 -15.86
N ALA A 29 30.23 -14.73 -16.98
CA ALA A 29 30.79 -15.16 -18.25
C ALA A 29 32.32 -15.25 -18.24
N ARG A 30 33.01 -14.42 -17.43
CA ARG A 30 34.47 -14.43 -17.28
C ARG A 30 34.96 -15.36 -16.19
N ALA A 31 34.23 -15.42 -15.08
CA ALA A 31 34.54 -16.27 -13.94
C ALA A 31 33.23 -16.81 -13.34
N PRO A 32 32.93 -18.12 -13.47
CA PRO A 32 31.68 -18.70 -12.98
C PRO A 32 31.42 -18.46 -11.47
N HIS A 33 32.49 -18.37 -10.67
CA HIS A 33 32.44 -18.09 -9.24
C HIS A 33 33.13 -16.76 -8.91
N ASP A 34 32.64 -15.65 -9.48
CA ASP A 34 33.07 -14.30 -9.11
C ASP A 34 32.38 -13.85 -7.81
N PRO A 35 33.11 -13.66 -6.68
CA PRO A 35 32.53 -13.20 -5.43
C PRO A 35 31.92 -11.79 -5.52
N VAL A 36 32.38 -10.96 -6.46
CA VAL A 36 31.78 -9.64 -6.72
C VAL A 36 30.42 -9.81 -7.37
N ALA A 37 30.26 -10.76 -8.29
CA ALA A 37 28.97 -11.06 -8.90
C ALA A 37 27.95 -11.55 -7.85
N GLU A 38 28.37 -12.38 -6.90
CA GLU A 38 27.51 -12.80 -5.78
C GLU A 38 27.07 -11.62 -4.89
N ALA A 39 28.00 -10.71 -4.59
CA ALA A 39 27.71 -9.51 -3.82
C ALA A 39 26.72 -8.58 -4.55
N VAL A 40 26.95 -8.34 -5.85
CA VAL A 40 26.06 -7.49 -6.67
C VAL A 40 24.66 -8.09 -6.79
N GLU A 41 24.53 -9.41 -6.96
CA GLU A 41 23.23 -10.09 -6.96
C GLU A 41 22.51 -9.96 -5.61
N SER A 42 23.25 -10.03 -4.49
CA SER A 42 22.68 -9.76 -3.16
C SER A 42 22.15 -8.33 -3.05
N CYS A 43 22.93 -7.35 -3.49
CA CYS A 43 22.54 -5.93 -3.48
C CYS A 43 21.34 -5.67 -4.41
N GLU A 44 21.29 -6.28 -5.60
CA GLU A 44 20.19 -6.20 -6.56
C GLU A 44 18.86 -6.63 -5.94
N ARG A 45 18.86 -7.79 -5.27
CA ARG A 45 17.67 -8.31 -4.58
C ARG A 45 17.21 -7.40 -3.45
N GLU A 46 18.14 -6.87 -2.67
CA GLU A 46 17.82 -5.96 -1.57
C GLU A 46 17.28 -4.61 -2.07
N LEU A 47 17.88 -4.06 -3.14
CA LEU A 47 17.42 -2.83 -3.75
C LEU A 47 15.99 -2.97 -4.31
N ARG A 48 15.69 -4.08 -5.00
CA ARG A 48 14.32 -4.37 -5.47
C ARG A 48 13.30 -4.40 -4.33
N LYS A 49 13.65 -5.03 -3.21
CA LYS A 49 12.78 -5.07 -2.02
C LYS A 49 12.50 -3.67 -1.48
N ARG A 50 13.54 -2.83 -1.38
CA ARG A 50 13.41 -1.45 -0.88
C ARG A 50 12.59 -0.57 -1.81
N ILE A 51 12.81 -0.65 -3.13
CA ILE A 51 12.02 0.07 -4.12
C ILE A 51 10.55 -0.35 -4.01
N ALA A 52 10.26 -1.66 -3.95
CA ALA A 52 8.90 -2.15 -3.80
C ALA A 52 8.23 -1.68 -2.50
N ALA A 53 8.96 -1.66 -1.38
CA ALA A 53 8.47 -1.17 -0.11
C ALA A 53 8.18 0.34 -0.15
N ALA A 54 9.09 1.14 -0.72
CA ALA A 54 8.91 2.58 -0.88
C ALA A 54 7.70 2.90 -1.78
N SER A 55 7.56 2.22 -2.92
CA SER A 55 6.40 2.41 -3.81
C SER A 55 5.09 2.12 -3.09
N ARG A 56 4.99 0.98 -2.39
CA ARG A 56 3.80 0.61 -1.61
C ARG A 56 3.44 1.63 -0.54
N ALA A 57 4.43 2.17 0.17
CA ALA A 57 4.21 3.16 1.22
C ALA A 57 3.62 4.49 0.69
N THR A 58 3.93 4.83 -0.57
CA THR A 58 3.40 6.05 -1.22
C THR A 58 2.11 5.83 -2.00
N GLU A 59 1.74 4.57 -2.23
CA GLU A 59 0.57 4.20 -3.01
C GLU A 59 -0.73 4.52 -2.25
N ARG A 60 -1.66 5.15 -2.96
CA ARG A 60 -3.00 5.46 -2.47
C ARG A 60 -4.02 4.74 -3.32
N LEU A 61 -4.91 4.03 -2.65
CA LEU A 61 -5.94 3.20 -3.23
C LEU A 61 -7.31 3.85 -3.08
N THR A 62 -8.18 3.56 -4.03
CA THR A 62 -9.61 3.82 -3.94
C THR A 62 -10.27 2.82 -2.96
N PRO A 63 -11.48 3.12 -2.45
CA PRO A 63 -12.22 2.18 -1.61
C PRO A 63 -12.47 0.82 -2.28
N GLU A 64 -12.59 0.82 -3.61
CA GLU A 64 -12.80 -0.38 -4.43
C GLU A 64 -11.55 -1.25 -4.44
N GLU A 65 -10.38 -0.67 -4.69
CA GLU A 65 -9.10 -1.36 -4.70
C GLU A 65 -8.70 -1.84 -3.29
N PHE A 66 -8.97 -1.02 -2.27
CA PHE A 66 -8.67 -1.38 -0.89
C PHE A 66 -9.54 -2.55 -0.39
N ALA A 67 -10.76 -2.68 -0.89
CA ALA A 67 -11.70 -3.75 -0.52
C ALA A 67 -11.27 -5.13 -1.02
N VAL A 68 -10.65 -5.20 -2.20
CA VAL A 68 -10.19 -6.44 -2.84
C VAL A 68 -8.82 -6.91 -2.36
N LEU A 69 -8.15 -6.14 -1.48
CA LEU A 69 -6.88 -6.57 -0.92
C LEU A 69 -7.05 -7.90 -0.16
N PRO A 70 -6.11 -8.86 -0.32
CA PRO A 70 -6.20 -10.20 0.29
C PRO A 70 -6.38 -10.18 1.82
N ARG A 71 -5.94 -9.11 2.47
CA ARG A 71 -6.00 -8.93 3.93
C ARG A 71 -7.36 -8.44 4.44
N ASN A 72 -8.16 -7.80 3.58
CA ASN A 72 -9.35 -7.08 3.99
C ASN A 72 -10.64 -7.76 3.55
N ASN A 73 -10.61 -8.43 2.38
CA ASN A 73 -11.72 -9.22 1.81
C ASN A 73 -13.12 -8.71 2.18
N THR A 74 -13.40 -7.45 1.85
CA THR A 74 -14.62 -6.75 2.26
C THR A 74 -15.28 -6.06 1.07
N THR A 75 -16.38 -5.34 1.30
CA THR A 75 -17.07 -4.59 0.25
C THR A 75 -16.62 -3.12 0.21
N PRO A 76 -16.62 -2.46 -0.97
CA PRO A 76 -16.27 -1.04 -1.08
C PRO A 76 -17.15 -0.13 -0.20
N GLN A 77 -18.43 -0.48 -0.02
CA GLN A 77 -19.33 0.25 0.88
C GLN A 77 -18.86 0.22 2.34
N THR A 78 -18.34 -0.92 2.80
CA THR A 78 -17.79 -1.08 4.14
C THR A 78 -16.54 -0.23 4.32
N VAL A 79 -15.67 -0.19 3.31
CA VAL A 79 -14.46 0.64 3.32
C VAL A 79 -14.83 2.14 3.37
N ARG A 80 -15.80 2.59 2.58
CA ARG A 80 -16.29 3.99 2.63
C ARG A 80 -16.86 4.34 4.00
N ARG A 81 -17.53 3.39 4.67
CA ARG A 81 -17.99 3.57 6.05
C ARG A 81 -16.81 3.74 7.01
N TRP A 82 -15.75 2.93 6.88
CA TRP A 82 -14.55 3.06 7.72
C TRP A 82 -13.83 4.39 7.51
N CYS A 83 -13.75 4.87 6.27
CA CYS A 83 -13.20 6.18 5.95
C CYS A 83 -13.97 7.30 6.65
N ARG A 84 -15.31 7.30 6.55
CA ARG A 84 -16.18 8.28 7.23
C ARG A 84 -16.09 8.21 8.74
N ALA A 85 -15.88 7.02 9.30
CA ALA A 85 -15.75 6.80 10.73
C ALA A 85 -14.36 7.15 11.29
N GLY A 86 -13.39 7.50 10.43
CA GLY A 86 -12.01 7.74 10.85
C GLY A 86 -11.26 6.47 11.29
N GLU A 87 -11.78 5.29 10.95
CA GLU A 87 -11.17 4.00 11.31
C GLU A 87 -9.97 3.64 10.42
N LEU A 88 -9.74 4.39 9.32
CA LEU A 88 -8.59 4.23 8.42
C LEU A 88 -7.67 5.45 8.52
N PRO A 89 -6.55 5.37 9.25
CA PRO A 89 -5.61 6.48 9.41
C PRO A 89 -5.02 6.91 8.06
N GLY A 90 -4.90 8.22 7.85
CA GLY A 90 -4.32 8.78 6.64
C GLY A 90 -5.22 8.72 5.41
N ALA A 91 -6.44 8.17 5.52
CA ALA A 91 -7.45 8.29 4.48
C ALA A 91 -7.87 9.76 4.33
N ILE A 92 -7.86 10.26 3.10
CA ILE A 92 -8.28 11.63 2.78
C ILE A 92 -9.44 11.61 1.80
N HIS A 93 -10.31 12.62 1.89
CA HIS A 93 -11.38 12.82 0.93
C HIS A 93 -10.96 13.89 -0.09
N THR A 94 -10.85 13.51 -1.35
CA THR A 94 -10.53 14.39 -2.48
C THR A 94 -11.77 14.64 -3.33
N ALA A 95 -11.67 15.51 -4.34
CA ALA A 95 -12.76 15.76 -5.29
C ALA A 95 -13.19 14.51 -6.08
N ARG A 96 -12.33 13.48 -6.16
CA ARG A 96 -12.59 12.22 -6.89
C ARG A 96 -13.06 11.08 -5.97
N GLY A 97 -13.15 11.32 -4.66
CA GLY A 97 -13.56 10.33 -3.68
C GLY A 97 -12.55 10.14 -2.56
N TRP A 98 -12.55 8.97 -1.93
CA TRP A 98 -11.62 8.64 -0.86
C TRP A 98 -10.31 8.10 -1.43
N GLU A 99 -9.18 8.57 -0.90
CA GLU A 99 -7.86 8.01 -1.14
C GLU A 99 -7.34 7.43 0.17
N ILE A 100 -7.01 6.14 0.16
CA ILE A 100 -6.63 5.37 1.33
C ILE A 100 -5.19 4.90 1.12
N PRO A 101 -4.26 5.15 2.06
CA PRO A 101 -2.92 4.57 1.98
C PRO A 101 -3.01 3.04 1.86
N ARG A 102 -2.21 2.44 0.96
CA ARG A 102 -2.22 0.97 0.76
C ARG A 102 -1.99 0.18 2.05
N ASP A 103 -1.09 0.68 2.89
CA ASP A 103 -0.71 0.06 4.16
C ASP A 103 -1.60 0.51 5.34
N ALA A 104 -2.72 1.22 5.07
CA ALA A 104 -3.63 1.64 6.12
C ALA A 104 -4.20 0.42 6.85
N VAL A 105 -3.93 0.32 8.15
CA VAL A 105 -4.53 -0.69 9.01
C VAL A 105 -5.74 -0.08 9.70
N ARG A 106 -6.87 -0.77 9.63
CA ARG A 106 -8.08 -0.38 10.33
C ARG A 106 -7.81 -0.33 11.83
N LYS A 107 -8.04 0.83 12.46
CA LYS A 107 -8.06 0.93 13.91
C LYS A 107 -9.35 0.28 14.42
N ALA A 108 -9.20 -0.62 15.40
CA ALA A 108 -10.36 -1.05 16.18
C ALA A 108 -10.98 0.19 16.82
N ARG A 109 -12.29 0.31 16.69
CA ARG A 109 -13.02 1.42 17.28
C ARG A 109 -12.80 1.39 18.78
N ALA A 110 -12.24 2.46 19.36
CA ALA A 110 -12.31 2.65 20.81
C ALA A 110 -13.79 2.53 21.19
N ALA A 111 -14.09 1.65 22.14
CA ALA A 111 -15.44 1.31 22.54
C ALA A 111 -16.08 2.48 23.29
N GLU A 112 -16.41 3.54 22.57
CA GLU A 112 -17.24 4.64 23.03
C GLU A 112 -18.38 4.81 22.02
N GLN A 113 -19.33 3.88 22.10
CA GLN A 113 -20.68 4.16 21.67
C GLN A 113 -21.63 3.84 22.83
N PRO A 114 -22.43 4.81 23.30
CA PRO A 114 -23.47 4.54 24.28
C PRO A 114 -24.46 3.54 23.68
N ALA A 115 -24.95 2.65 24.53
CA ALA A 115 -25.88 1.57 24.22
C ALA A 115 -26.98 2.05 23.26
N HIS A 116 -27.10 1.39 22.12
CA HIS A 116 -28.15 1.60 21.15
C HIS A 116 -29.51 1.39 21.85
N ALA A 117 -30.20 2.49 22.16
CA ALA A 117 -31.53 2.46 22.75
C ALA A 117 -32.48 1.61 21.87
N PRO A 118 -33.31 0.75 22.46
CA PRO A 118 -34.14 -0.16 21.69
C PRO A 118 -35.08 0.63 20.77
N ARG A 119 -35.06 0.27 19.48
CA ARG A 119 -35.97 0.81 18.47
C ARG A 119 -37.42 0.64 18.95
N ARG A 120 -38.07 1.76 19.33
CA ARG A 120 -39.51 1.79 19.61
C ARG A 120 -40.27 1.26 18.40
N ARG A 121 -40.88 0.07 18.54
CA ARG A 121 -41.92 -0.42 17.62
C ARG A 121 -43.01 0.64 17.54
N ARG A 122 -43.24 1.23 16.36
CA ARG A 122 -44.44 2.02 16.10
C ARG A 122 -45.64 1.09 16.23
N LYS A 123 -46.51 1.35 17.21
CA LYS A 123 -47.84 0.75 17.29
C LYS A 123 -48.66 1.34 16.15
N THR A 124 -49.04 0.50 15.18
CA THR A 124 -50.18 0.77 14.30
C THR A 124 -51.44 0.83 15.16
N LYS A 125 -52.25 1.86 14.98
CA LYS A 125 -53.47 2.14 15.74
C LYS A 125 -54.67 1.74 14.86
N ALA A 126 -55.57 0.97 15.49
CA ALA A 126 -56.99 0.67 15.20
C ALA A 126 -57.40 0.46 13.74
#